data_AF-A0A2D5A9V1-F1
#
_entry.id   AF-A0A2D5A9V1-F1
#
_cell.length_a   1.000
_cell.length_b   1.000
_cell.length_c   1.000
_cell.angle_alpha   90.00
_cell.angle_beta   90.00
_cell.angle_gamma   90.00
#
_symmetry.space_group_name_H-M   'P 1'
#
loop_
_entity.id
_entity.type
_entity.pdbx_description
1 polymer ?
#
loop_
_entity_poly.entity_id
_entity_poly.type
_entity_poly.pdbx_seq_one_letter_code
_entity_poly.pdbx_strand_id
1 'polypeptide(L)'
;MMLVFPRERLVFLCTPKSGSTSTVEAYAPYAGGVLGAHPRLKHIDLATYERGLSSIVRDSHGMLESVCLIRDPLEQLRSWYRYIRRPGRRSEKPVDRDQTFEDFVADFLESEQGCRRETQYEFVQDERGEVGVNRIFALERVDRFVDFMNERLKLRVRLPVLNASKRISTPISSGLESELRGRLARDFELHEAVLKAEEGWQNPGRRFESRPAPGEGVSASKWGKVYRRRAKVVWWRPWA
;
A
#
# COMPACT_ATOMS: atom_id res chain seq x y z
N MET A 1 -1.34 -1.39 5.97
CA MET A 1 -2.72 -1.66 6.34
C MET A 1 -3.24 -2.49 5.19
N MET A 2 -4.37 -3.14 5.36
CA MET A 2 -5.00 -3.89 4.29
C MET A 2 -6.50 -3.65 4.38
N LEU A 3 -7.13 -3.36 3.24
CA LEU A 3 -8.57 -3.25 3.12
C LEU A 3 -9.07 -4.45 2.34
N VAL A 4 -10.08 -5.14 2.86
CA VAL A 4 -10.67 -6.32 2.23
C VAL A 4 -12.11 -6.01 1.84
N PHE A 5 -12.46 -6.27 0.58
CA PHE A 5 -13.79 -6.08 0.00
C PHE A 5 -14.28 -7.42 -0.57
N PRO A 6 -14.81 -8.33 0.27
CA PRO A 6 -15.12 -9.69 -0.16
C PRO A 6 -16.19 -9.76 -1.25
N ARG A 7 -17.18 -8.87 -1.23
CA ARG A 7 -18.27 -8.84 -2.22
C ARG A 7 -17.76 -8.49 -3.62
N GLU A 8 -16.82 -7.54 -3.69
CA GLU A 8 -16.20 -7.05 -4.91
C GLU A 8 -14.96 -7.87 -5.31
N ARG A 9 -14.69 -8.95 -4.55
CA ARG A 9 -13.56 -9.84 -4.71
C ARG A 9 -12.23 -9.10 -4.81
N LEU A 10 -12.01 -8.11 -3.93
CA LEU A 10 -10.90 -7.18 -4.00
C LEU A 10 -10.17 -7.07 -2.65
N VAL A 11 -8.84 -7.00 -2.68
CA VAL A 11 -8.00 -6.65 -1.52
C VAL A 11 -7.04 -5.53 -1.90
N PHE A 12 -7.02 -4.47 -1.09
CA PHE A 12 -6.08 -3.37 -1.25
C PHE A 12 -4.94 -3.50 -0.23
N LEU A 13 -3.73 -3.78 -0.72
CA LEU A 13 -2.50 -3.87 0.06
C LEU A 13 -1.89 -2.46 0.16
N CYS A 14 -1.84 -1.89 1.35
CA CYS A 14 -1.35 -0.53 1.52
C CYS A 14 0.18 -0.51 1.63
N THR A 15 0.85 -0.36 0.49
CA THR A 15 2.31 -0.18 0.41
C THR A 15 2.78 0.99 1.28
N PRO A 16 3.89 0.84 2.02
CA PRO A 16 4.43 1.91 2.85
C PRO A 16 4.67 3.20 2.08
N LYS A 17 4.26 4.33 2.65
CA LYS A 17 4.54 5.69 2.14
C LYS A 17 4.02 6.01 0.72
N SER A 18 3.13 5.19 0.17
CA SER A 18 2.52 5.35 -1.16
C SER A 18 1.03 5.73 -1.08
N GLY A 19 0.71 6.77 -0.29
CA GLY A 19 -0.66 7.31 -0.19
C GLY A 19 -1.64 6.58 0.73
N SER A 20 -1.17 5.56 1.48
CA SER A 20 -2.03 4.66 2.27
C SER A 20 -2.98 5.35 3.26
N THR A 21 -2.58 6.45 3.91
CA THR A 21 -3.45 7.16 4.87
C THR A 21 -4.71 7.72 4.20
N SER A 22 -4.55 8.42 3.07
CA SER A 22 -5.68 8.99 2.32
C SER A 22 -6.60 7.90 1.80
N THR A 23 -6.03 6.81 1.28
CA THR A 23 -6.80 5.66 0.77
C THR A 23 -7.59 4.96 1.87
N VAL A 24 -6.98 4.73 3.04
CA VAL A 24 -7.66 4.11 4.18
C VAL A 24 -8.78 5.00 4.69
N GLU A 25 -8.56 6.31 4.86
CA GLU A 25 -9.61 7.23 5.31
C GLU A 25 -10.82 7.25 4.36
N ALA A 26 -10.55 7.22 3.06
CA ALA A 26 -11.58 7.23 2.01
C ALA A 26 -12.38 5.92 1.92
N TYR A 27 -11.70 4.76 1.95
CA TYR A 27 -12.33 3.48 1.59
C TYR A 27 -12.56 2.52 2.75
N ALA A 28 -11.89 2.67 3.90
CA ALA A 28 -12.10 1.82 5.06
C ALA A 28 -13.57 1.78 5.57
N PRO A 29 -14.36 2.86 5.50
CA PRO A 29 -15.78 2.81 5.89
C PRO A 29 -16.63 1.81 5.07
N TYR A 30 -16.15 1.41 3.88
CA TYR A 30 -16.84 0.51 2.96
C TYR A 30 -16.22 -0.89 2.93
N ALA A 31 -15.09 -1.10 3.61
CA ALA A 31 -14.39 -2.38 3.62
C ALA A 31 -15.12 -3.40 4.52
N GLY A 32 -15.16 -4.66 4.07
CA GLY A 32 -15.61 -5.78 4.90
C GLY A 32 -14.61 -6.15 5.99
N GLY A 33 -13.34 -5.76 5.83
CA GLY A 33 -12.29 -5.91 6.83
C GLY A 33 -11.17 -4.90 6.67
N VAL A 34 -10.59 -4.47 7.80
CA VAL A 34 -9.44 -3.56 7.86
C VAL A 34 -8.40 -4.14 8.80
N LEU A 35 -7.20 -4.42 8.29
CA LEU A 35 -6.07 -4.92 9.08
C LEU A 35 -4.94 -3.89 9.14
N GLY A 36 -4.25 -3.85 10.28
CA GLY A 36 -3.05 -3.03 10.49
C GLY A 36 -3.15 -1.94 11.55
N ALA A 37 -3.99 -2.16 12.56
CA ALA A 37 -3.99 -1.34 13.79
C ALA A 37 -2.72 -1.57 14.63
N HIS A 38 -2.20 -2.81 14.68
CA HIS A 38 -0.96 -3.12 15.38
C HIS A 38 0.26 -2.73 14.54
N PRO A 39 1.32 -2.10 15.11
CA PRO A 39 2.51 -1.67 14.37
C PRO A 39 3.16 -2.76 13.51
N ARG A 40 3.24 -3.99 14.02
CA ARG A 40 3.78 -5.16 13.29
C ARG A 40 2.90 -5.66 12.14
N LEU A 41 1.62 -5.29 12.12
CA LEU A 41 0.68 -5.64 11.05
C LEU A 41 0.35 -4.41 10.19
N LYS A 42 1.08 -3.31 10.42
CA LYS A 42 0.76 -2.02 9.82
C LYS A 42 1.03 -2.00 8.33
N HIS A 43 1.84 -2.89 7.78
CA HIS A 43 2.00 -3.10 6.35
C HIS A 43 2.05 -4.62 6.15
N ILE A 44 1.17 -5.13 5.29
CA ILE A 44 1.04 -6.55 5.00
C ILE A 44 1.43 -6.67 3.54
N ASP A 45 2.61 -7.21 3.30
CA ASP A 45 3.11 -7.52 1.95
C ASP A 45 2.28 -8.63 1.30
N LEU A 46 2.49 -8.83 0.01
CA LEU A 46 1.76 -9.85 -0.74
C LEU A 46 2.00 -11.26 -0.18
N ALA A 47 3.25 -11.66 0.03
CA ALA A 47 3.57 -13.02 0.46
C ALA A 47 2.92 -13.37 1.81
N THR A 48 2.91 -12.43 2.76
CA THR A 48 2.24 -12.53 4.05
C THR A 48 0.71 -12.60 3.89
N TYR A 49 0.13 -11.82 2.97
CA TYR A 49 -1.29 -11.96 2.64
C TYR A 49 -1.60 -13.35 2.08
N GLU A 50 -0.81 -13.85 1.13
CA GLU A 50 -1.05 -15.12 0.45
C GLU A 50 -0.93 -16.32 1.39
N ARG A 51 0.11 -16.37 2.23
CA ARG A 51 0.37 -17.48 3.17
C ARG A 51 -0.75 -17.74 4.18
N GLY A 52 -1.47 -16.71 4.61
CA GLY A 52 -2.38 -16.86 5.74
C GLY A 52 -3.69 -16.11 5.62
N LEU A 53 -3.68 -14.84 5.20
CA LEU A 53 -4.87 -14.00 5.25
C LEU A 53 -5.81 -14.24 4.08
N SER A 54 -5.28 -14.68 2.94
CA SER A 54 -6.07 -14.98 1.75
C SER A 54 -7.05 -16.13 1.98
N SER A 55 -6.75 -17.08 2.88
CA SER A 55 -7.59 -18.26 3.16
C SER A 55 -8.91 -17.90 3.85
N ILE A 56 -8.92 -16.84 4.68
CA ILE A 56 -10.07 -16.44 5.51
C ILE A 56 -11.35 -16.23 4.69
N VAL A 57 -11.20 -15.73 3.45
CA VAL A 57 -12.32 -15.41 2.55
C VAL A 57 -12.37 -16.32 1.32
N ARG A 58 -11.38 -17.19 1.15
CA ARG A 58 -11.19 -18.00 -0.06
C ARG A 58 -12.35 -18.96 -0.28
N ASP A 59 -12.81 -19.64 0.76
CA ASP A 59 -13.87 -20.64 0.65
C ASP A 59 -15.22 -20.02 0.27
N SER A 60 -15.44 -18.76 0.63
CA SER A 60 -16.71 -18.05 0.41
C SER A 60 -16.72 -17.17 -0.84
N HIS A 61 -15.58 -16.58 -1.21
CA HIS A 61 -15.49 -15.57 -2.28
C HIS A 61 -14.45 -15.91 -3.36
N GLY A 62 -13.79 -17.06 -3.24
CA GLY A 62 -12.65 -17.43 -4.08
C GLY A 62 -11.43 -16.53 -3.81
N MET A 63 -10.48 -16.56 -4.75
CA MET A 63 -9.37 -15.61 -4.72
C MET A 63 -9.90 -14.18 -4.92
N LEU A 64 -9.32 -13.24 -4.17
CA LEU A 64 -9.53 -11.80 -4.35
C LEU A 64 -8.46 -11.23 -5.29
N GLU A 65 -8.83 -10.23 -6.08
CA GLU A 65 -7.89 -9.43 -6.86
C GLU A 65 -7.11 -8.53 -5.91
N SER A 66 -5.79 -8.70 -5.89
CA SER A 66 -4.88 -7.88 -5.11
C SER A 66 -4.51 -6.61 -5.85
N VAL A 67 -4.65 -5.48 -5.17
CA VAL A 67 -4.36 -4.14 -5.72
C VAL A 67 -3.49 -3.35 -4.76
N CYS A 68 -2.53 -2.60 -5.28
CA CYS A 68 -1.74 -1.67 -4.47
C CYS A 68 -1.42 -0.37 -5.21
N LEU A 69 -0.88 0.58 -4.44
CA LEU A 69 -0.30 1.82 -4.95
C LEU A 69 1.20 1.80 -4.69
N ILE A 70 2.01 2.06 -5.71
CA ILE A 70 3.44 2.34 -5.56
C ILE A 70 3.74 3.79 -5.91
N ARG A 71 4.94 4.26 -5.61
CA ARG A 71 5.42 5.63 -5.88
C ARG A 71 6.81 5.54 -6.51
N ASP A 72 7.27 6.62 -7.14
CA ASP A 72 8.69 6.76 -7.48
C ASP A 72 9.57 6.40 -6.25
N PRO A 73 10.53 5.47 -6.40
CA PRO A 73 11.32 4.99 -5.27
C PRO A 73 12.10 6.09 -4.53
N LEU A 74 12.64 7.08 -5.26
CA LEU A 74 13.36 8.20 -4.65
C LEU A 74 12.40 9.10 -3.86
N GLU A 75 11.23 9.41 -4.41
CA GLU A 75 10.18 10.16 -3.73
C GLU A 75 9.59 9.42 -2.52
N GLN A 76 9.60 8.08 -2.54
CA GLN A 76 9.26 7.25 -1.38
C GLN A 76 10.30 7.44 -0.26
N LEU A 77 11.60 7.41 -0.59
CA LEU A 77 12.68 7.68 0.37
C LEU A 77 12.58 9.10 0.96
N ARG A 78 12.28 10.11 0.13
CA ARG A 78 12.02 11.48 0.61
C ARG A 78 10.84 11.53 1.58
N SER A 79 9.76 10.80 1.30
CA SER A 79 8.59 10.70 2.18
C SER A 79 8.93 10.07 3.53
N TRP A 80 9.81 9.09 3.49
CA TRP A 80 10.37 8.38 4.63
C TRP A 80 11.26 9.29 5.49
N TYR A 81 12.19 10.02 4.87
CA TYR A 81 13.06 11.01 5.51
C TYR A 81 12.25 12.09 6.25
N ARG A 82 11.25 12.68 5.58
CA ARG A 82 10.33 13.63 6.22
C ARG A 82 9.54 13.00 7.36
N TYR A 83 9.14 11.74 7.21
CA TYR A 83 8.34 11.03 8.20
C TYR A 83 9.13 10.70 9.48
N ILE A 84 10.41 10.30 9.41
CA ILE A 84 11.24 10.11 10.62
C ILE A 84 11.50 11.42 11.35
N ARG A 85 11.58 12.53 10.61
CA ARG A 85 11.82 13.87 11.16
C ARG A 85 10.57 14.60 11.67
N ARG A 86 9.37 14.02 11.60
CA ARG A 86 8.15 14.72 12.06
C ARG A 86 8.22 15.05 13.58
N PRO A 87 7.94 16.29 14.01
CA PRO A 87 7.86 16.64 15.43
C PRO A 87 6.87 15.72 16.18
N GLY A 88 7.23 15.32 17.40
CA GLY A 88 6.39 14.45 18.24
C GLY A 88 6.37 12.97 17.85
N ARG A 89 7.13 12.54 16.83
CA ARG A 89 7.31 11.11 16.55
C ARG A 89 8.29 10.51 17.57
N ARG A 90 7.82 9.52 18.35
CA ARG A 90 8.71 8.60 19.08
C ARG A 90 9.32 7.64 18.06
N SER A 91 10.63 7.73 17.87
CA SER A 91 11.41 6.74 17.13
C SER A 91 12.14 5.86 18.13
N GLU A 92 12.22 4.56 17.84
CA GLU A 92 12.99 3.61 18.67
C GLU A 92 14.49 3.89 18.62
N LYS A 93 14.97 4.50 17.52
CA LYS A 93 16.33 5.00 17.36
C LYS A 93 16.35 6.53 17.36
N PRO A 94 17.38 7.18 17.92
CA PRO A 94 17.56 8.62 17.78
C PRO A 94 17.55 9.01 16.30
N VAL A 95 16.81 10.07 15.96
CA VAL A 95 16.87 10.66 14.62
C VAL A 95 17.86 11.80 14.71
N ASP A 96 18.97 11.68 13.99
CA ASP A 96 19.89 12.78 13.78
C ASP A 96 19.16 13.91 13.03
N ARG A 97 19.10 15.09 13.68
CA ARG A 97 18.38 16.26 13.18
C ARG A 97 19.21 17.10 12.21
N ASP A 98 20.51 16.83 12.13
CA ASP A 98 21.44 17.51 11.25
C ASP A 98 21.75 16.68 10.00
N GLN A 99 21.53 15.36 10.04
CA GLN A 99 21.67 14.46 8.89
C GLN A 99 20.94 14.97 7.65
N THR A 100 21.66 15.17 6.55
CA THR A 100 21.09 15.62 5.28
C THR A 100 20.26 14.51 4.61
N PHE A 101 19.55 14.84 3.53
CA PHE A 101 18.89 13.79 2.74
C PHE A 101 19.88 12.90 2.02
N GLU A 102 21.02 13.45 1.58
CA GLU A 102 22.09 12.72 0.93
C GLU A 102 22.70 11.67 1.87
N ASP A 103 23.07 12.09 3.09
CA ASP A 103 23.55 11.17 4.13
C ASP A 103 22.52 10.06 4.43
N PHE A 104 21.24 10.42 4.49
CA PHE A 104 20.17 9.44 4.71
C PHE A 104 20.07 8.39 3.58
N VAL A 105 20.35 8.79 2.33
CA VAL A 105 20.36 7.86 1.19
C VAL A 105 21.64 7.01 1.19
N ALA A 106 22.79 7.59 1.53
CA ALA A 106 24.04 6.84 1.70
C ALA A 106 23.89 5.74 2.77
N ASP A 107 23.37 6.11 3.95
CA ASP A 107 23.05 5.15 5.02
C ASP A 107 22.10 4.04 4.55
N PHE A 108 21.08 4.39 3.74
CA PHE A 108 20.15 3.41 3.20
C PHE A 108 20.86 2.39 2.29
N LEU A 109 21.81 2.84 1.47
CA LEU A 109 22.59 2.01 0.55
C LEU A 109 23.59 1.10 1.27
N GLU A 110 24.17 1.60 2.37
CA GLU A 110 25.11 0.85 3.22
C GLU A 110 24.42 -0.13 4.18
N SER A 111 23.14 0.07 4.49
CA SER A 111 22.47 -0.73 5.51
C SER A 111 22.32 -2.22 5.16
N GLU A 112 23.08 -3.08 5.83
CA GLU A 112 22.89 -4.53 5.81
C GLU A 112 21.73 -4.94 6.74
N GLN A 113 20.55 -5.11 6.13
CA GLN A 113 19.40 -5.91 6.60
C GLN A 113 18.68 -5.52 7.92
N GLY A 114 19.32 -4.88 8.91
CA GLY A 114 18.69 -4.54 10.22
C GLY A 114 17.99 -3.16 10.28
N CYS A 115 18.37 -2.24 9.40
CA CYS A 115 17.73 -0.92 9.22
C CYS A 115 16.99 -0.81 7.88
N ARG A 116 17.13 -1.83 7.03
CA ARG A 116 16.59 -1.89 5.67
C ARG A 116 15.07 -1.82 5.74
N ARG A 117 14.52 -0.82 5.05
CA ARG A 117 13.08 -0.73 4.83
C ARG A 117 12.79 -1.62 3.63
N GLU A 118 11.80 -2.49 3.78
CA GLU A 118 11.28 -3.30 2.67
C GLU A 118 11.01 -2.40 1.45
N THR A 119 11.55 -2.80 0.30
CA THR A 119 11.35 -2.05 -0.94
C THR A 119 9.93 -2.28 -1.47
N GLN A 120 9.50 -1.48 -2.44
CA GLN A 120 8.18 -1.66 -3.05
C GLN A 120 8.11 -2.93 -3.87
N TYR A 121 9.21 -3.31 -4.52
CA TYR A 121 9.31 -4.59 -5.22
C TYR A 121 9.14 -5.76 -4.25
N GLU A 122 9.86 -5.76 -3.12
CA GLU A 122 9.73 -6.79 -2.08
C GLU A 122 8.30 -6.86 -1.53
N PHE A 123 7.64 -5.72 -1.35
CA PHE A 123 6.27 -5.67 -0.85
C PHE A 123 5.25 -6.35 -1.79
N VAL A 124 5.49 -6.32 -3.11
CA VAL A 124 4.55 -6.82 -4.12
C VAL A 124 4.94 -8.18 -4.71
N GLN A 125 6.10 -8.73 -4.33
CA GLN A 125 6.56 -10.00 -4.86
C GLN A 125 5.87 -11.18 -4.15
N ASP A 126 5.69 -12.28 -4.86
CA ASP A 126 5.28 -13.55 -4.29
C ASP A 126 6.47 -14.34 -3.73
N GLU A 127 6.24 -15.55 -3.25
CA GLU A 127 7.29 -16.38 -2.64
C GLU A 127 8.40 -16.80 -3.61
N ARG A 128 8.21 -16.62 -4.93
CA ARG A 128 9.23 -16.86 -5.95
C ARG A 128 10.08 -15.62 -6.23
N GLY A 129 9.80 -14.49 -5.60
CA GLY A 129 10.53 -13.23 -5.81
C GLY A 129 10.13 -12.50 -7.10
N GLU A 130 8.97 -12.82 -7.66
CA GLU A 130 8.38 -12.18 -8.83
C GLU A 130 7.16 -11.37 -8.43
N VAL A 131 6.84 -10.30 -9.17
CA VAL A 131 5.64 -9.49 -8.89
C VAL A 131 4.40 -10.37 -8.92
N GLY A 132 3.69 -10.47 -7.78
CA GLY A 132 2.53 -11.34 -7.63
C GLY A 132 1.20 -10.59 -7.41
N VAL A 133 1.25 -9.27 -7.20
CA VAL A 133 0.04 -8.44 -7.09
C VAL A 133 -0.68 -8.43 -8.45
N ASN A 134 -2.01 -8.47 -8.47
CA ASN A 134 -2.78 -8.52 -9.73
C ASN A 134 -2.79 -7.19 -10.46
N ARG A 135 -2.99 -6.07 -9.74
CA ARG A 135 -3.03 -4.73 -10.32
C ARG A 135 -2.25 -3.72 -9.48
N ILE A 136 -1.44 -2.89 -10.12
CA ILE A 136 -0.61 -1.88 -9.45
C ILE A 136 -0.86 -0.52 -10.09
N PHE A 137 -1.01 0.52 -9.26
CA PHE A 137 -1.17 1.90 -9.69
C PHE A 137 -0.01 2.77 -9.20
N ALA A 138 0.35 3.79 -9.98
CA ALA A 138 1.32 4.80 -9.58
C ALA A 138 0.62 5.91 -8.77
N LEU A 139 1.21 6.32 -7.65
CA LEU A 139 0.71 7.42 -6.83
C LEU A 139 0.73 8.75 -7.59
N GLU A 140 1.64 8.90 -8.55
CA GLU A 140 1.72 10.03 -9.47
C GLU A 140 0.48 10.14 -10.38
N ARG A 141 -0.23 9.03 -10.59
CA ARG A 141 -1.45 8.90 -11.38
C ARG A 141 -2.60 8.34 -10.51
N VAL A 142 -2.72 8.87 -9.29
CA VAL A 142 -3.69 8.39 -8.29
C VAL A 142 -5.15 8.53 -8.74
N ASP A 143 -5.45 9.42 -9.68
CA ASP A 143 -6.74 9.52 -10.37
C ASP A 143 -7.19 8.16 -10.92
N ARG A 144 -6.27 7.42 -11.57
CA ARG A 144 -6.56 6.10 -12.15
C ARG A 144 -6.90 5.06 -11.12
N PHE A 145 -6.21 5.08 -9.99
CA PHE A 145 -6.55 4.24 -8.85
C PHE A 145 -7.93 4.59 -8.27
N VAL A 146 -8.24 5.87 -8.13
CA VAL A 146 -9.52 6.34 -7.59
C VAL A 146 -10.67 5.95 -8.51
N ASP A 147 -10.51 6.12 -9.82
CA ASP A 147 -11.51 5.73 -10.81
C ASP A 147 -11.77 4.21 -10.74
N PHE A 148 -10.71 3.39 -10.75
CA PHE A 148 -10.82 1.94 -10.60
C PHE A 148 -11.55 1.53 -9.31
N MET A 149 -11.18 2.12 -8.17
CA MET A 149 -11.79 1.80 -6.88
C MET A 149 -13.26 2.23 -6.84
N ASN A 150 -13.59 3.41 -7.35
CA ASN A 150 -14.96 3.91 -7.39
C ASN A 150 -15.83 3.07 -8.33
N GLU A 151 -15.33 2.68 -9.49
CA GLU A 151 -16.03 1.80 -10.42
C GLU A 151 -16.27 0.43 -9.79
N ARG A 152 -15.21 -0.20 -9.24
CA ARG A 152 -15.28 -1.53 -8.64
C ARG A 152 -16.22 -1.58 -7.44
N LEU A 153 -16.17 -0.57 -6.59
CA LEU A 153 -16.98 -0.50 -5.37
C LEU A 153 -18.35 0.16 -5.60
N LYS A 154 -18.63 0.66 -6.81
CA LYS A 154 -19.82 1.46 -7.14
C LYS A 154 -20.00 2.67 -6.22
N LEU A 155 -18.90 3.39 -5.97
CA LEU A 155 -18.82 4.56 -5.09
C LEU A 155 -18.52 5.85 -5.87
N ARG A 156 -18.62 6.98 -5.17
CA ARG A 156 -18.16 8.29 -5.64
C ARG A 156 -17.37 8.99 -4.53
N VAL A 157 -16.22 8.43 -4.19
CA VAL A 157 -15.33 8.95 -3.15
C VAL A 157 -14.19 9.75 -3.79
N ARG A 158 -13.72 10.79 -3.11
CA ARG A 158 -12.48 11.50 -3.45
C ARG A 158 -11.47 11.26 -2.33
N LEU A 159 -10.20 11.15 -2.68
CA LEU A 159 -9.16 11.03 -1.66
C LEU A 159 -8.91 12.37 -0.96
N PRO A 160 -8.90 12.41 0.38
CA PRO A 160 -8.55 13.61 1.11
C PRO A 160 -7.04 13.90 0.97
N VAL A 161 -6.67 15.18 0.92
CA VAL A 161 -5.27 15.61 0.91
C VAL A 161 -4.76 15.67 2.35
N LEU A 162 -4.21 14.56 2.84
CA LEU A 162 -3.76 14.43 4.24
C LEU A 162 -2.24 14.51 4.42
N ASN A 163 -1.48 14.32 3.33
CA ASN A 163 -0.02 14.14 3.37
C ASN A 163 0.75 15.28 2.69
N ALA A 164 0.30 16.53 2.85
CA ALA A 164 1.08 17.71 2.48
C ALA A 164 2.16 17.99 3.53
N SER A 165 3.19 17.14 3.62
CA SER A 165 4.36 17.41 4.47
C SER A 165 5.08 18.67 3.98
N LYS A 166 5.56 19.53 4.89
CA LYS A 166 6.42 20.67 4.54
C LYS A 166 7.55 20.20 3.60
N ARG A 167 7.73 20.89 2.48
CA ARG A 167 8.83 20.63 1.54
C ARG A 167 10.14 21.01 2.22
N ILE A 168 10.79 20.04 2.87
CA ILE A 168 12.19 20.16 3.28
C ILE A 168 13.02 19.99 2.01
N SER A 169 14.05 20.82 1.84
CA SER A 169 15.05 20.63 0.79
C SER A 169 15.65 19.24 0.93
N THR A 170 15.76 18.53 -0.19
CA THR A 170 16.29 17.16 -0.23
C THR A 170 17.20 17.01 -1.45
N PRO A 171 18.27 17.81 -1.61
CA PRO A 171 19.19 17.61 -2.72
C PRO A 171 19.89 16.24 -2.60
N ILE A 172 20.28 15.68 -3.73
CA ILE A 172 21.12 14.48 -3.82
C ILE A 172 22.05 14.66 -5.02
N SER A 173 23.31 14.23 -4.90
CA SER A 173 24.25 14.24 -6.02
C SER A 173 23.84 13.24 -7.11
N SER A 174 24.22 13.52 -8.35
CA SER A 174 23.94 12.64 -9.49
C SER A 174 24.61 11.27 -9.34
N GLY A 175 25.80 11.22 -8.73
CA GLY A 175 26.53 9.99 -8.43
C GLY A 175 25.73 9.08 -7.49
N LEU A 176 25.26 9.62 -6.36
CA LEU A 176 24.49 8.84 -5.39
C LEU A 176 23.10 8.46 -5.92
N GLU A 177 22.44 9.31 -6.71
CA GLU A 177 21.20 8.94 -7.37
C GLU A 177 21.41 7.78 -8.36
N SER A 178 22.51 7.78 -9.12
CA SER A 178 22.84 6.68 -10.03
C SER A 178 23.09 5.37 -9.28
N GLU A 179 23.81 5.42 -8.16
CA GLU A 179 24.04 4.24 -7.31
C GLU A 179 22.73 3.71 -6.73
N LEU A 180 21.86 4.62 -6.25
CA LEU A 180 20.53 4.27 -5.75
C LEU A 180 19.68 3.59 -6.82
N ARG A 181 19.67 4.12 -8.05
CA ARG A 181 18.96 3.52 -9.19
C ARG A 181 19.51 2.14 -9.52
N GLY A 182 20.82 1.93 -9.43
CA GLY A 182 21.45 0.61 -9.58
C GLY A 182 21.00 -0.37 -8.49
N ARG A 183 21.02 0.06 -7.21
CA ARG A 183 20.63 -0.80 -6.08
C ARG A 183 19.13 -1.15 -6.10
N LEU A 184 18.28 -0.21 -6.52
CA LEU A 184 16.83 -0.35 -6.57
C LEU A 184 16.31 -0.54 -8.00
N ALA A 185 17.10 -1.15 -8.89
CA ALA A 185 16.75 -1.29 -10.30
C ALA A 185 15.37 -1.91 -10.51
N ARG A 186 15.05 -3.02 -9.82
CA ARG A 186 13.74 -3.69 -9.92
C ARG A 186 12.57 -2.78 -9.48
N ASP A 187 12.76 -1.96 -8.45
CA ASP A 187 11.75 -1.00 -7.98
C ASP A 187 11.51 0.12 -9.02
N PHE A 188 12.58 0.66 -9.62
CA PHE A 188 12.48 1.68 -10.65
C PHE A 188 11.86 1.14 -11.94
N GLU A 189 12.29 -0.04 -12.40
CA GLU A 189 11.73 -0.72 -13.57
C GLU A 189 10.22 -0.99 -13.39
N LEU A 190 9.82 -1.49 -12.23
CA LEU A 190 8.42 -1.70 -11.88
C LEU A 190 7.65 -0.36 -11.88
N HIS A 191 8.20 0.68 -11.25
CA HIS A 191 7.55 1.99 -11.21
C HIS A 191 7.36 2.57 -12.60
N GLU A 192 8.36 2.50 -13.47
CA GLU A 192 8.26 2.95 -14.86
C GLU A 192 7.19 2.18 -15.64
N ALA A 193 7.16 0.85 -15.50
CA ALA A 193 6.15 0.01 -16.14
C ALA A 193 4.74 0.36 -15.67
N VAL A 194 4.58 0.65 -14.38
CA VAL A 194 3.31 1.07 -13.79
C VAL A 194 2.89 2.46 -14.24
N LEU A 195 3.84 3.41 -14.34
CA LEU A 195 3.56 4.77 -14.75
C LEU A 195 3.12 4.86 -16.23
N LYS A 196 3.65 3.97 -17.08
CA LYS A 196 3.29 3.87 -18.51
C LYS A 196 1.91 3.22 -18.73
N ALA A 197 1.38 2.47 -17.76
CA ALA A 197 0.10 1.77 -17.88
C ALA A 197 -1.09 2.72 -17.64
N GLU A 198 -1.92 2.96 -18.67
CA GLU A 198 -3.02 3.93 -18.61
C GLU A 198 -4.14 3.56 -17.63
N GLU A 199 -4.43 2.26 -17.49
CA GLU A 199 -5.51 1.72 -16.64
C GLU A 199 -4.98 1.10 -15.34
N GLY A 200 -3.72 1.39 -14.99
CA GLY A 200 -2.97 0.64 -13.99
C GLY A 200 -2.34 -0.62 -14.59
N TRP A 201 -1.17 -0.97 -14.08
CA TRP A 201 -0.42 -2.14 -14.52
C TRP A 201 -1.14 -3.42 -14.10
N GLN A 202 -1.27 -4.36 -15.02
CA GLN A 202 -1.89 -5.65 -14.78
C GLN A 202 -0.83 -6.74 -14.89
N ASN A 203 -0.84 -7.65 -13.92
CA ASN A 203 0.10 -8.74 -13.90
C ASN A 203 -0.20 -9.75 -15.02
N PRO A 204 0.71 -9.92 -16.01
CA PRO A 204 0.46 -10.82 -17.13
C PRO A 204 0.39 -12.29 -16.69
N GLY A 205 1.07 -12.66 -15.61
CA GLY A 205 1.05 -14.02 -15.05
C GLY A 205 -0.14 -14.31 -14.14
N ARG A 206 -0.94 -13.30 -13.79
CA ARG A 206 -2.05 -13.42 -12.83
C ARG A 206 -3.28 -12.65 -13.33
N ARG A 207 -3.81 -13.09 -14.46
CA ARG A 207 -5.05 -12.55 -15.02
C ARG A 207 -6.22 -12.89 -14.09
N PHE A 208 -6.79 -11.86 -13.47
CA PHE A 208 -7.95 -12.01 -12.61
C PHE A 208 -9.22 -11.74 -13.43
N GLU A 209 -10.03 -12.77 -13.65
CA GLU A 209 -11.34 -12.57 -14.26
C GLU A 209 -12.30 -11.98 -13.23
N SER A 210 -12.71 -10.72 -13.46
CA SER A 210 -13.80 -10.10 -12.73
C SER A 210 -15.10 -10.83 -13.06
N ARG A 211 -15.45 -11.86 -12.31
CA ARG A 211 -16.82 -12.37 -12.30
C ARG A 211 -17.72 -11.34 -11.62
N PRO A 212 -18.89 -11.01 -12.18
CA PRO A 212 -19.86 -10.18 -11.46
C PRO A 212 -20.15 -10.82 -10.11
N ALA A 213 -20.31 -9.99 -9.07
CA ALA A 213 -20.75 -10.47 -7.77
C ALA A 213 -21.95 -11.40 -7.97
N PRO A 214 -22.01 -12.57 -7.31
CA PRO A 214 -23.14 -13.47 -7.47
C PRO A 214 -24.42 -12.66 -7.25
N GLY A 215 -25.28 -12.67 -8.28
CA GLY A 215 -26.56 -11.99 -8.24
C GLY A 215 -27.30 -12.36 -6.95
N GLU A 216 -28.07 -11.42 -6.42
CA GLU A 216 -28.87 -11.53 -5.20
C GLU A 216 -29.69 -12.84 -5.15
N GLY A 217 -29.06 -13.93 -4.72
CA GLY A 217 -29.65 -15.27 -4.68
C GLY A 217 -29.27 -16.06 -3.44
N VAL A 218 -28.24 -15.60 -2.69
CA VAL A 218 -28.00 -16.07 -1.33
C VAL A 218 -28.73 -15.11 -0.39
N SER A 219 -29.91 -15.54 0.07
CA SER A 219 -30.80 -14.86 1.01
C SER A 219 -30.09 -13.81 1.88
N ALA A 220 -30.35 -12.53 1.59
CA ALA A 220 -29.86 -11.36 2.32
C ALA A 220 -30.29 -11.32 3.81
N SER A 221 -30.98 -12.34 4.29
CA SER A 221 -31.60 -12.41 5.62
C SER A 221 -30.61 -12.66 6.77
N LYS A 222 -29.41 -13.23 6.52
CA LYS A 222 -28.44 -13.53 7.60
C LYS A 222 -27.33 -12.49 7.77
N TRP A 223 -26.92 -11.80 6.71
CA TRP A 223 -25.75 -10.89 6.75
C TRP A 223 -26.07 -9.41 6.52
N GLY A 224 -27.23 -9.09 5.93
CA GLY A 224 -27.62 -7.70 5.61
C GLY A 224 -27.83 -6.79 6.83
N LYS A 225 -28.06 -7.37 8.02
CA LYS A 225 -28.24 -6.63 9.27
C LYS A 225 -26.94 -6.38 10.05
N VAL A 226 -25.86 -7.11 9.76
CA VAL A 226 -24.57 -6.96 10.48
C VAL A 226 -23.72 -5.81 9.91
N TYR A 227 -23.80 -5.56 8.60
CA TYR A 227 -22.94 -4.59 7.91
C TYR A 227 -23.47 -3.14 7.86
N ARG A 228 -24.65 -2.85 8.45
CA ARG A 228 -25.18 -1.47 8.61
C ARG A 228 -24.95 -0.88 10.02
N ARG A 229 -23.92 -1.33 10.73
CA ARG A 229 -23.39 -0.55 11.85
C ARG A 229 -22.12 0.11 11.35
N ARG A 230 -22.09 1.45 11.38
CA ARG A 230 -20.85 2.24 11.28
C ARG A 230 -19.75 1.45 11.97
N ALA A 231 -18.73 1.01 11.24
CA ALA A 231 -17.52 0.52 11.86
C ALA A 231 -17.01 1.67 12.73
N LYS A 232 -17.25 1.61 14.05
CA LYS A 232 -16.53 2.46 14.98
C LYS A 232 -15.09 2.04 14.80
N VAL A 233 -14.26 2.94 14.29
CA VAL A 233 -12.81 2.81 14.40
C VAL A 233 -12.52 2.73 15.89
N VAL A 234 -12.36 1.52 16.43
CA VAL A 234 -11.97 1.33 17.82
C VAL A 234 -10.47 1.57 17.87
N TRP A 235 -10.10 2.80 18.20
CA TRP A 235 -8.75 3.11 18.66
C TRP A 235 -8.55 2.39 19.99
N TRP A 236 -7.87 1.25 19.97
CA TRP A 236 -7.41 0.61 21.20
C TRP A 236 -6.45 1.57 21.91
N ARG A 237 -6.80 1.98 23.13
CA ARG A 237 -5.89 2.70 24.03
C ARG A 237 -4.83 1.70 24.51
N PRO A 238 -3.54 2.06 24.53
CA PRO A 238 -2.53 1.24 25.19
C PRO A 238 -2.88 1.13 26.68
N TRP A 239 -2.75 -0.07 27.23
CA TRP A 239 -2.77 -0.27 28.67
C TRP A 239 -1.56 0.45 29.28
N ALA A 240 -1.78 1.05 30.44
CA ALA A 240 -0.80 1.82 31.21
C ALA A 240 0.41 0.98 31.61
#